data_AF-A0A0S2SEA7-F1
#
_entry.id   AF-A0A0S2SEA7-F1
#
_cell.length_a   1.000
_cell.length_b   1.000
_cell.length_c   1.000
_cell.angle_alpha   90.00
_cell.angle_beta   90.00
_cell.angle_gamma   90.00
#
_symmetry.space_group_name_H-M   'P 1'
#
loop_
_entity.id
_entity.type
_entity.pdbx_description
1 polymer ?
#
loop_
_entity_poly.entity_id
_entity_poly.type
_entity_poly.pdbx_seq_one_letter_code
_entity_poly.pdbx_strand_id
1 'polypeptide(L)' 'MKQYTFRLSLPADEILRLYRGEVRKLVVRSEQGLVLELSADKLRPFVNQSGVYGRFLLKTQDDHRFLSLERLS' A
#
# COMPACT_ATOMS: atom_id res chain seq x y z
N MET A 1 -2.52 5.66 -18.48
CA MET A 1 -2.63 5.12 -17.09
C MET A 1 -1.41 4.27 -16.79
N LYS A 2 -0.96 4.23 -15.53
CA LYS A 2 0.16 3.38 -15.09
C LYS A 2 -0.28 2.40 -14.00
N GLN A 3 0.39 1.26 -13.93
CA GLN A 3 0.07 0.18 -13.02
C GLN A 3 1.33 -0.37 -12.38
N TYR A 4 1.26 -0.66 -11.08
CA TYR A 4 2.38 -1.19 -10.32
C TYR A 4 1.91 -2.30 -9.38
N THR A 5 2.72 -3.34 -9.28
CA THR A 5 2.43 -4.47 -8.39
C THR A 5 3.49 -4.56 -7.31
N PHE A 6 3.08 -4.85 -6.09
CA PHE A 6 3.98 -5.03 -4.95
C PHE A 6 3.37 -5.96 -3.91
N ARG A 7 4.21 -6.48 -3.01
CA ARG A 7 3.77 -7.29 -1.88
C ARG A 7 3.85 -6.48 -0.60
N LEU A 8 2.86 -6.66 0.27
CA LEU A 8 2.88 -6.16 1.64
C LEU A 8 2.95 -7.33 2.61
N SER A 9 3.70 -7.10 3.67
CA SER A 9 3.78 -7.97 4.85
C SER A 9 3.89 -7.07 6.07
N LEU A 10 2.77 -6.43 6.42
CA LEU A 10 2.70 -5.50 7.55
C LEU A 10 1.95 -6.17 8.70
N PRO A 11 2.63 -6.52 9.81
CA PRO A 11 1.97 -7.06 10.98
C PRO A 11 1.11 -6.03 11.72
N ALA A 12 0.21 -6.50 12.57
CA ALA A 12 -0.80 -5.68 13.24
C ALA A 12 -0.19 -4.55 14.11
N ASP A 13 0.97 -4.76 14.71
CA ASP A 13 1.73 -3.76 15.47
C ASP A 13 2.20 -2.59 14.60
N GLU A 14 2.68 -2.85 13.38
CA GLU A 14 3.00 -1.80 12.40
C GLU A 14 1.75 -1.03 11.96
N ILE A 15 0.61 -1.73 11.86
CA ILE A 15 -0.67 -1.09 11.55
C ILE A 15 -1.15 -0.19 12.69
N LEU A 16 -0.91 -0.54 13.96
CA LEU A 16 -1.26 0.33 15.09
C LEU A 16 -0.55 1.69 15.01
N ARG A 17 0.70 1.72 14.54
CA ARG A 17 1.47 2.97 14.35
C ARG A 17 0.84 3.85 13.27
N LEU A 18 0.31 3.23 12.21
CA LEU A 18 -0.48 3.92 11.19
C LEU A 18 -1.75 4.56 11.78
N TYR A 19 -2.50 3.83 12.61
CA TYR A 19 -3.72 4.35 13.24
C TYR A 19 -3.46 5.44 14.30
N ARG A 20 -2.31 5.37 14.98
CA ARG A 20 -1.84 6.43 15.89
C ARG A 20 -1.36 7.69 15.16
N GLY A 21 -1.31 7.66 13.82
CA GLY A 21 -0.86 8.78 13.00
C GLY A 21 0.66 8.98 13.00
N GLU A 22 1.41 8.02 13.55
CA GLU A 22 2.88 8.02 13.59
C GLU A 22 3.47 7.76 12.20
N VAL A 23 2.77 6.96 11.39
CA VAL A 23 3.13 6.67 10.00
C VAL A 23 2.09 7.25 9.06
N ARG A 24 2.50 8.14 8.16
CA ARG A 24 1.62 8.78 7.16
C ARG A 24 1.82 8.24 5.75
N LYS A 25 2.97 7.64 5.49
CA LYS A 25 3.41 7.20 4.16
C LYS A 25 3.87 5.75 4.23
N LEU A 26 3.49 4.99 3.23
CA LEU A 26 3.98 3.65 2.96
C LEU A 26 4.97 3.76 1.81
N VAL A 27 6.18 3.26 2.01
CA VAL A 27 7.20 3.14 0.96
C VAL A 27 7.39 1.67 0.65
N VAL A 28 7.23 1.29 -0.63
CA VAL A 28 7.35 -0.09 -1.09
C VAL A 28 8.16 -0.16 -2.36
N ARG A 29 8.86 -1.28 -2.55
CA ARG A 29 9.47 -1.60 -3.84
C ARG A 29 8.49 -2.41 -4.67
N SER A 30 8.21 -1.94 -5.88
CA SER A 30 7.38 -2.64 -6.84
C SER A 30 8.14 -3.78 -7.50
N GLU A 31 7.41 -4.75 -8.02
CA GLU A 31 7.96 -5.88 -8.79
C GLU A 31 8.62 -5.40 -10.09
N GLN A 32 8.24 -4.22 -10.59
CA GLN A 32 8.88 -3.53 -11.72
C GLN A 32 10.20 -2.84 -11.31
N GLY A 33 10.60 -2.90 -10.04
CA GLY A 33 11.85 -2.33 -9.53
C GLY A 33 11.77 -0.87 -9.08
N LEU A 34 10.60 -0.23 -9.19
CA LEU A 34 10.38 1.15 -8.78
C LEU A 34 10.12 1.25 -7.28
N VAL A 35 10.54 2.35 -6.65
CA VAL A 35 10.13 2.70 -5.29
C VAL A 35 8.86 3.53 -5.39
N LEU A 36 7.80 3.06 -4.72
CA LEU A 36 6.50 3.73 -4.66
C LEU A 36 6.30 4.29 -3.27
N GLU A 37 5.82 5.53 -3.22
CA GLU A 37 5.32 6.14 -2.00
C GLU A 37 3.82 6.36 -2.15
N LEU A 38 3.05 5.87 -1.19
CA LEU A 38 1.60 6.11 -1.12
C LEU A 38 1.17 6.46 0.29
N SER A 39 0.10 7.22 0.39
CA SER A 39 -0.46 7.57 1.68
C SER A 39 -0.98 6.33 2.39
N ALA A 40 -0.61 6.14 3.64
CA ALA A 40 -0.86 4.89 4.34
C ALA A 40 -2.35 4.71 4.71
N ASP A 41 -3.17 5.77 4.68
CA ASP A 41 -4.65 5.67 4.78
C ASP A 41 -5.26 4.78 3.69
N LYS A 42 -4.59 4.64 2.53
CA LYS A 42 -5.05 3.77 1.44
C LYS A 42 -5.03 2.28 1.82
N LEU A 43 -4.32 1.91 2.88
CA LEU A 43 -4.30 0.55 3.40
C LEU A 43 -5.50 0.21 4.30
N ARG A 44 -6.23 1.20 4.83
CA ARG A 44 -7.32 0.99 5.81
C ARG A 44 -8.35 -0.06 5.37
N PRO A 45 -8.81 -0.11 4.10
CA PRO A 45 -9.77 -1.14 3.67
C PRO A 45 -9.22 -2.57 3.70
N PHE A 46 -7.90 -2.73 3.77
CA PHE A 46 -7.20 -4.01 3.68
C PHE A 46 -6.68 -4.51 5.04
N VAL A 47 -6.84 -3.72 6.10
CA VAL A 47 -6.42 -4.08 7.46
C VAL A 47 -7.35 -5.16 8.02
N ASN A 48 -6.76 -6.21 8.59
CA ASN A 48 -7.45 -7.19 9.40
C ASN A 48 -6.71 -7.40 10.74
N GLN A 49 -7.18 -8.36 11.55
CA GLN A 49 -6.60 -8.64 12.87
C GLN A 49 -5.12 -9.07 12.83
N SER A 50 -4.66 -9.71 11.75
CA SER A 50 -3.26 -10.09 11.61
C SER A 50 -2.38 -8.99 11.02
N GLY A 51 -2.99 -8.01 10.33
CA GLY A 51 -2.32 -6.87 9.71
C GLY A 51 -2.74 -6.66 8.25
N VAL A 52 -1.79 -6.35 7.38
CA VAL A 52 -1.98 -6.21 5.93
C VAL A 52 -0.96 -7.07 5.20
N TYR A 53 -1.46 -8.14 4.60
CA TYR A 53 -0.65 -9.05 3.79
C TYR A 53 -1.25 -9.19 2.40
N GLY A 54 -0.40 -9.63 1.48
CA GLY A 54 -0.80 -10.04 0.15
C GLY A 54 -0.11 -9.25 -0.96
N ARG A 55 -0.56 -9.51 -2.19
CA ARG A 55 -0.10 -8.79 -3.38
C ARG A 55 -1.11 -7.72 -3.75
N PHE A 56 -0.62 -6.54 -4.10
CA PHE A 56 -1.42 -5.37 -4.38
C PHE A 56 -1.15 -4.83 -5.79
N LEU A 57 -2.19 -4.29 -6.42
CA LEU A 57 -2.15 -3.53 -7.65
C LEU A 57 -2.49 -2.08 -7.36
N LEU A 58 -1.52 -1.18 -7.58
CA LEU A 58 -1.73 0.26 -7.58
C LEU A 58 -1.97 0.74 -9.01
N LYS A 59 -3.10 1.39 -9.24
CA LYS A 59 -3.39 2.10 -10.49
C LYS A 59 -3.21 3.60 -10.27
N THR A 60 -2.55 4.26 -11.22
CA THR A 60 -2.38 5.72 -11.24
C THR A 60 -2.75 6.30 -12.59
N GLN A 61 -3.02 7.60 -12.60
CA GLN A 61 -3.00 8.39 -13.83
C GLN A 61 -1.58 8.47 -14.40
N ASP A 62 -1.45 9.00 -15.62
CA ASP A 62 -0.15 9.15 -16.29
C ASP A 62 0.78 10.15 -15.58
N ASP A 63 0.19 11.12 -14.88
CA ASP A 63 0.84 12.07 -13.99
C ASP A 63 1.11 11.50 -12.57
N HIS A 64 1.00 10.18 -12.39
CA HIS A 64 1.23 9.45 -11.14
C HIS A 64 0.22 9.70 -10.01
N ARG A 65 -0.88 10.43 -10.25
CA ARG A 65 -1.95 10.57 -9.25
C ARG A 65 -2.63 9.23 -8.95
N PHE A 66 -2.86 8.95 -7.67
CA PHE A 66 -3.56 7.76 -7.19
C PHE A 66 -4.95 7.62 -7.84
N LEU A 67 -5.27 6.40 -8.33
CA LEU A 67 -6.62 6.05 -8.80
C LEU A 67 -7.25 4.97 -7.91
N SER A 68 -6.58 3.82 -7.77
CA SER A 68 -7.09 2.71 -6.95
C SER A 68 -5.96 1.86 -6.38
N LEU A 69 -6.29 1.14 -5.31
CA LEU A 69 -5.48 0.07 -4.76
C LEU A 69 -6.36 -1.18 -4.66
N GLU A 70 -5.89 -2.30 -5.15
CA GLU A 70 -6.63 -3.57 -5.18
C GLU A 70 -5.75 -4.69 -4.61
N ARG A 71 -6.30 -5.56 -3.74
CA ARG A 71 -5.62 -6.78 -3.28
C ARG A 71 -5.87 -7.89 -4.30
N LEU A 72 -4.80 -8.52 -4.79
CA LEU A 72 -4.84 -9.58 -5.81
C LEU A 72 -4.85 -11.00 -5.21
N SER A 73 -4.14 -11.20 -4.10
CA SER A 73 -3.99 -12.49 -3.40
C SER A 73 -3.57 -12.27 -1.96
#